data_AF-F2SVS7-F1
#
_entry.id   AF-F2SVS7-F1
#
_cell.length_a   1.000
_cell.length_b   1.000
_cell.length_c   1.000
_cell.angle_alpha   90.00
_cell.angle_beta   90.00
_cell.angle_gamma   90.00
#
_symmetry.space_group_name_H-M   'P 1'
#
loop_
_entity.id
_entity.type
_entity.pdbx_description
1 polymer ?
#
loop_
_entity_poly.entity_id
_entity_poly.type
_entity_poly.pdbx_seq_one_letter_code
_entity_poly.pdbx_strand_id
1 'polypeptide(L)'
;MVIIAKDAGLTGFDSFLNVVILVSVLSIGNSGVYGGSRTLTALSEQGYAPKVFRYVDRAGRPLVSTVAMILVSFLAYINITASGEEIFGWLLALSGLASLFTWGSICYSHIRFRAAWKLKGHTLDEIPFKAAFGVWGSWFGLIMVGLVFIAQFYTAVWPLGGGVNNAKGFFKTYLAVPVVILFWLCAHIWKGKGWLKLRDIDVDAGRREIDWEAHNRVMEKRRTASPWMRIVYFLF
;
A
#
# COMPACT_ATOMS: atom_id res chain seq x y z
N MET A 1 -5.37 17.86 19.10
CA MET A 1 -6.81 17.97 18.76
C MET A 1 -7.68 17.91 20.02
N VAL A 2 -7.69 16.81 20.77
CA VAL A 2 -8.48 16.71 22.04
C VAL A 2 -8.00 17.69 23.12
N ILE A 3 -6.69 17.92 23.23
CA ILE A 3 -6.11 18.89 24.18
C ILE A 3 -6.50 20.32 23.81
N ILE A 4 -6.50 20.65 22.50
CA ILE A 4 -6.89 21.98 21.98
C ILE A 4 -8.39 22.24 22.24
N ALA A 5 -9.25 21.24 22.09
CA ALA A 5 -10.68 21.32 22.41
C ALA A 5 -10.93 21.62 23.89
N LYS A 6 -10.13 20.99 24.76
CA LYS A 6 -10.19 21.19 26.21
C LYS A 6 -9.66 22.57 26.61
N ASP A 7 -8.56 23.02 25.98
CA ASP A 7 -7.98 24.35 26.18
C ASP A 7 -8.88 25.48 25.63
N ALA A 8 -9.74 25.18 24.65
CA ALA A 8 -10.73 26.12 24.08
C ALA A 8 -12.03 26.22 24.90
N GLY A 9 -12.18 25.49 26.02
CA GLY A 9 -13.35 25.58 26.91
C GLY A 9 -14.65 25.02 26.33
N LEU A 10 -14.60 24.22 25.26
CA LEU A 10 -15.76 23.61 24.62
C LEU A 10 -16.18 22.32 25.33
N THR A 11 -17.14 22.43 26.24
CA THR A 11 -17.67 21.30 27.02
C THR A 11 -18.31 20.25 26.11
N GLY A 12 -17.82 19.00 26.15
CA GLY A 12 -18.36 17.86 25.39
C GLY A 12 -17.76 17.63 23.99
N PHE A 13 -17.02 18.60 23.45
CA PHE A 13 -16.35 18.45 22.14
C PHE A 13 -15.18 17.47 22.19
N ASP A 14 -14.50 17.37 23.33
CA ASP A 14 -13.46 16.39 23.62
C ASP A 14 -13.96 14.94 23.55
N SER A 15 -15.13 14.68 24.13
CA SER A 15 -15.79 13.36 24.14
C SER A 15 -16.25 12.97 22.74
N PHE A 16 -16.81 13.92 21.98
CA PHE A 16 -17.15 13.70 20.57
C PHE A 16 -15.92 13.31 19.73
N LEU A 17 -14.82 14.06 19.86
CA LEU A 17 -13.57 13.75 19.16
C LEU A 17 -13.02 12.37 19.53
N ASN A 18 -13.07 11.98 20.80
CA ASN A 18 -12.64 10.66 21.25
C ASN A 18 -13.47 9.55 20.60
N VAL A 19 -14.80 9.70 20.49
CA VAL A 19 -15.67 8.72 19.81
C VAL A 19 -15.30 8.60 18.34
N VAL A 20 -15.09 9.73 17.63
CA VAL A 20 -14.68 9.73 16.21
C VAL A 20 -13.34 9.03 16.02
N ILE A 21 -12.37 9.27 16.91
CA ILE A 21 -11.07 8.61 16.88
C ILE A 21 -11.23 7.10 17.09
N LEU A 22 -12.03 6.66 18.07
CA LEU A 22 -12.29 5.24 18.32
C LEU A 22 -12.90 4.54 17.10
N VAL A 23 -13.91 5.14 16.48
CA VAL A 23 -14.54 4.60 15.26
C VAL A 23 -13.53 4.53 14.11
N SER A 24 -12.71 5.58 13.94
CA SER A 24 -11.68 5.63 12.90
C SER A 24 -10.61 4.56 13.08
N VAL A 25 -10.13 4.36 14.31
CA VAL A 25 -9.12 3.35 14.67
C VAL A 25 -9.67 1.93 14.49
N LEU A 26 -10.92 1.68 14.88
CA LEU A 26 -11.57 0.39 14.64
C LEU A 26 -11.72 0.08 13.15
N SER A 27 -12.10 1.09 12.36
CA SER A 27 -12.26 0.96 10.91
C SER A 27 -10.94 0.64 10.20
N ILE A 28 -9.87 1.39 10.51
CA ILE A 28 -8.55 1.14 9.91
C ILE A 28 -7.94 -0.18 10.40
N GLY A 29 -8.19 -0.57 11.65
CA GLY A 29 -7.77 -1.88 12.19
C GLY A 29 -8.41 -3.04 11.45
N ASN A 30 -9.73 -3.01 11.26
CA ASN A 30 -10.45 -4.02 10.49
C ASN A 30 -9.96 -4.08 9.02
N SER A 31 -9.78 -2.91 8.39
CA SER A 31 -9.27 -2.82 7.02
C SER A 31 -7.84 -3.36 6.89
N GLY A 32 -6.99 -3.10 7.89
CA GLY A 32 -5.62 -3.61 7.95
C GLY A 32 -5.55 -5.14 8.05
N VAL A 33 -6.37 -5.75 8.91
CA VAL A 33 -6.46 -7.22 9.03
C VAL A 33 -7.03 -7.82 7.74
N TYR A 34 -8.10 -7.23 7.20
CA TYR A 34 -8.74 -7.67 5.97
C TYR A 34 -7.81 -7.60 4.75
N GLY A 35 -7.07 -6.50 4.60
CA GLY A 35 -6.11 -6.29 3.51
C GLY A 35 -4.86 -7.14 3.68
N GLY A 36 -4.25 -7.13 4.87
CA GLY A 36 -3.02 -7.88 5.16
C GLY A 36 -3.19 -9.38 4.99
N SER A 37 -4.31 -9.96 5.46
CA SER A 37 -4.57 -11.40 5.32
C SER A 37 -4.70 -11.83 3.85
N ARG A 38 -5.31 -11.01 2.98
CA ARG A 38 -5.41 -11.29 1.54
C ARG A 38 -4.07 -11.13 0.83
N THR A 39 -3.32 -10.09 1.15
CA THR A 39 -1.97 -9.91 0.61
C THR A 39 -1.07 -11.08 0.97
N LEU A 40 -1.09 -11.53 2.23
CA LEU A 40 -0.31 -12.69 2.69
C LEU A 40 -0.75 -13.99 1.99
N THR A 41 -2.05 -14.18 1.82
CA THR A 41 -2.59 -15.34 1.10
C THR A 41 -2.18 -15.32 -0.38
N ALA A 42 -2.30 -14.18 -1.05
CA ALA A 42 -1.87 -14.03 -2.45
C ALA A 42 -0.36 -14.27 -2.63
N LEU A 43 0.46 -13.79 -1.68
CA LEU A 43 1.89 -14.09 -1.66
C LEU A 43 2.15 -15.60 -1.52
N SER A 44 1.38 -16.31 -0.69
CA SER A 44 1.51 -17.76 -0.53
C SER A 44 1.08 -18.55 -1.77
N GLU A 45 0.05 -18.10 -2.49
CA GLU A 45 -0.39 -18.68 -3.76
C GLU A 45 0.67 -18.54 -4.85
N GLN A 46 1.37 -17.40 -4.86
CA GLN A 46 2.49 -17.14 -5.76
C GLN A 46 3.80 -17.82 -5.33
N GLY A 47 3.81 -18.54 -4.20
CA GLY A 47 4.97 -19.24 -3.65
C GLY A 47 6.02 -18.33 -2.99
N TYR A 48 5.65 -17.10 -2.62
CA TYR A 48 6.49 -16.16 -1.85
C TYR A 48 6.32 -16.29 -0.33
N ALA A 49 5.38 -17.11 0.14
CA ALA A 49 5.14 -17.38 1.56
C ALA A 49 4.80 -18.88 1.78
N PRO A 50 4.89 -19.40 3.03
CA PRO A 50 4.55 -20.79 3.34
C PRO A 50 3.17 -21.21 2.84
N LYS A 51 3.06 -22.46 2.36
CA LYS A 51 1.81 -23.04 1.85
C LYS A 51 0.67 -23.03 2.87
N VAL A 52 0.97 -22.95 4.16
CA VAL A 52 -0.02 -22.88 5.25
C VAL A 52 -0.93 -21.66 5.10
N PHE A 53 -0.39 -20.53 4.61
CA PHE A 53 -1.16 -19.30 4.40
C PHE A 53 -2.09 -19.32 3.19
N ARG A 54 -2.00 -20.36 2.33
CA ARG A 54 -2.87 -20.53 1.17
C ARG A 54 -4.25 -21.07 1.54
N TYR A 55 -4.44 -21.52 2.78
CA TYR A 55 -5.71 -22.10 3.21
C TYR A 55 -6.83 -21.05 3.18
N VAL A 56 -7.86 -21.32 2.38
CA VAL A 56 -9.09 -20.53 2.30
C VAL A 56 -10.26 -21.44 2.68
N ASP A 57 -11.05 -20.99 3.65
CA ASP A 57 -12.24 -21.72 4.13
C ASP A 57 -13.38 -21.71 3.09
N ARG A 58 -14.40 -22.55 3.28
CA ARG A 58 -15.57 -22.68 2.38
C ARG A 58 -16.32 -21.37 2.15
N ALA A 59 -16.26 -20.45 3.10
CA ALA A 59 -16.84 -19.11 2.99
C ALA A 59 -15.92 -18.09 2.25
N GLY A 60 -14.81 -18.54 1.66
CA GLY A 60 -13.84 -17.68 0.96
C GLY A 60 -12.92 -16.88 1.88
N ARG A 61 -12.78 -17.29 3.15
CA ARG A 61 -12.03 -16.54 4.19
C ARG A 61 -10.63 -17.13 4.40
N PRO A 62 -9.55 -16.33 4.30
CA PRO A 62 -8.18 -16.82 4.53
C PRO A 62 -7.86 -16.92 6.03
N LEU A 63 -8.41 -17.95 6.71
CA LEU A 63 -8.39 -18.05 8.18
C LEU A 63 -6.97 -18.02 8.78
N VAL A 64 -6.04 -18.80 8.23
CA VAL A 64 -4.66 -18.86 8.75
C VAL A 64 -3.99 -17.49 8.69
N SER A 65 -4.11 -16.81 7.54
CA SER A 65 -3.56 -15.48 7.35
C SER A 65 -4.24 -14.44 8.26
N THR A 66 -5.54 -14.54 8.49
CA THR A 66 -6.27 -13.67 9.44
C THR A 66 -5.77 -13.86 10.87
N VAL A 67 -5.62 -15.10 11.34
CA VAL A 67 -5.10 -15.38 12.68
C VAL A 67 -3.69 -14.84 12.84
N ALA A 68 -2.82 -15.02 11.84
CA ALA A 68 -1.47 -14.46 11.88
C ALA A 68 -1.47 -12.92 11.99
N MET A 69 -2.34 -12.23 11.24
CA MET A 69 -2.48 -10.77 11.35
C MET A 69 -2.97 -10.34 12.75
N ILE A 70 -3.90 -11.09 13.36
CA ILE A 70 -4.37 -10.82 14.73
C ILE A 70 -3.24 -11.04 15.74
N LEU A 71 -2.43 -12.10 15.60
CA LEU A 71 -1.28 -12.32 16.49
C LEU A 71 -0.26 -11.18 16.41
N VAL A 72 0.01 -10.66 15.21
CA VAL A 72 0.88 -9.49 15.03
C VAL A 72 0.25 -8.23 15.66
N SER A 73 -1.07 -8.11 15.67
CA SER A 73 -1.74 -6.96 16.30
C SER A 73 -1.47 -6.86 17.81
N PHE A 74 -1.12 -7.96 18.48
CA PHE A 74 -0.72 -7.93 19.89
C PHE A 74 0.58 -7.15 20.16
N LEU A 75 1.39 -6.85 19.13
CA LEU A 75 2.50 -5.90 19.30
C LEU A 75 2.01 -4.51 19.72
N ALA A 76 0.73 -4.17 19.48
CA ALA A 76 0.15 -2.91 19.96
C ALA A 76 0.22 -2.77 21.49
N TYR A 77 0.21 -3.88 22.26
CA TYR A 77 0.31 -3.86 23.72
C TYR A 77 1.65 -3.33 24.25
N ILE A 78 2.68 -3.24 23.40
CA ILE A 78 3.97 -2.63 23.77
C ILE A 78 3.80 -1.15 24.18
N ASN A 79 2.75 -0.48 23.70
CA ASN A 79 2.42 0.89 24.10
C ASN A 79 2.13 1.07 25.59
N ILE A 80 1.85 -0.01 26.34
CA ILE A 80 1.58 0.05 27.79
C ILE A 80 2.88 0.19 28.60
N THR A 81 4.03 -0.14 28.00
CA THR A 81 5.33 -0.06 28.69
C THR A 81 5.83 1.38 28.78
N ALA A 82 6.74 1.65 29.71
CA ALA A 82 7.35 2.98 29.88
C ALA A 82 8.09 3.49 28.62
N SER A 83 8.50 2.58 27.73
CA SER A 83 9.14 2.89 26.44
C SER A 83 8.16 2.84 25.25
N GLY A 84 6.85 2.76 25.52
CA GLY A 84 5.80 2.57 24.53
C GLY A 84 5.78 3.65 23.45
N GLU A 85 5.87 4.93 23.84
CA GLU A 85 5.89 6.06 22.91
C GLU A 85 7.09 6.01 21.96
N GLU A 86 8.27 5.64 22.48
CA GLU A 86 9.45 5.50 21.64
C GLU A 86 9.22 4.41 20.58
N ILE A 87 8.85 3.20 21.01
CA ILE A 87 8.65 2.04 20.13
C ILE A 87 7.51 2.29 19.13
N PHE A 88 6.43 2.95 19.55
CA PHE A 88 5.38 3.38 18.66
C PHE A 88 5.91 4.31 17.56
N GLY A 89 6.78 5.26 17.92
CA GLY A 89 7.45 6.13 16.95
C GLY A 89 8.27 5.34 15.92
N TRP A 90 8.96 4.27 16.34
CA TRP A 90 9.68 3.38 15.42
C TRP A 90 8.73 2.62 14.48
N LEU A 91 7.62 2.07 15.01
CA LEU A 91 6.61 1.37 14.20
C LEU A 91 5.90 2.31 13.22
N LEU A 92 5.63 3.54 13.65
CA LEU A 92 5.00 4.58 12.83
C LEU A 92 5.93 4.98 11.67
N ALA A 93 7.21 5.22 11.95
CA ALA A 93 8.21 5.51 10.93
C ALA A 93 8.36 4.35 9.94
N LEU A 94 8.38 3.11 10.45
CA LEU A 94 8.41 1.91 9.63
C LEU A 94 7.20 1.82 8.68
N SER A 95 5.99 2.02 9.20
CA SER A 95 4.75 1.97 8.41
C SER A 95 4.70 3.06 7.33
N GLY A 96 5.17 4.28 7.66
CA GLY A 96 5.21 5.41 6.72
C GLY A 96 6.11 5.13 5.52
N LEU A 97 7.36 4.71 5.76
CA LEU A 97 8.28 4.36 4.67
C LEU A 97 7.84 3.11 3.91
N ALA A 98 7.32 2.08 4.59
CA ALA A 98 6.78 0.89 3.93
C ALA A 98 5.65 1.25 2.94
N SER A 99 4.82 2.23 3.29
CA SER A 99 3.79 2.76 2.39
C SER A 99 4.41 3.43 1.16
N LEU A 100 5.47 4.23 1.32
CA LEU A 100 6.19 4.84 0.19
C LEU A 100 6.79 3.79 -0.75
N PHE A 101 7.42 2.74 -0.20
CA PHE A 101 7.90 1.62 -1.00
C PHE A 101 6.76 0.91 -1.74
N THR A 102 5.62 0.71 -1.09
CA THR A 102 4.45 0.09 -1.71
C THR A 102 3.98 0.91 -2.90
N TRP A 103 3.78 2.23 -2.72
CA TRP A 103 3.38 3.13 -3.81
C TRP A 103 4.43 3.19 -4.94
N GLY A 104 5.71 3.30 -4.61
CA GLY A 104 6.80 3.28 -5.58
C GLY A 104 6.82 1.97 -6.39
N SER A 105 6.61 0.82 -5.72
CA SER A 105 6.55 -0.49 -6.37
C SER A 105 5.35 -0.63 -7.28
N ILE A 106 4.19 -0.08 -6.91
CA ILE A 106 2.97 -0.05 -7.74
C ILE A 106 3.22 0.79 -9.00
N CYS A 107 3.75 2.01 -8.85
CA CYS A 107 4.08 2.89 -9.97
C CYS A 107 5.07 2.23 -10.93
N TYR A 108 6.16 1.66 -10.40
CA TYR A 108 7.17 0.98 -11.20
C TYR A 108 6.61 -0.27 -11.91
N SER A 109 5.82 -1.09 -11.20
CA SER A 109 5.18 -2.28 -11.78
C SER A 109 4.22 -1.90 -12.89
N HIS A 110 3.44 -0.82 -12.74
CA HIS A 110 2.54 -0.33 -13.79
C HIS A 110 3.31 0.14 -15.04
N ILE A 111 4.41 0.88 -14.87
CA ILE A 111 5.28 1.29 -16.00
C ILE A 111 5.82 0.06 -16.75
N ARG A 112 6.31 -0.93 -16.02
CA ARG A 112 6.83 -2.17 -16.61
C ARG A 112 5.76 -3.03 -17.28
N PHE A 113 4.59 -3.13 -16.66
CA PHE A 113 3.43 -3.82 -17.25
C PHE A 113 3.07 -3.18 -18.59
N ARG A 114 2.96 -1.85 -18.65
CA ARG A 114 2.65 -1.11 -19.87
C ARG A 114 3.69 -1.29 -20.97
N ALA A 115 4.97 -1.37 -20.59
CA ALA A 115 6.05 -1.64 -21.52
C ALA A 115 6.01 -3.09 -22.06
N ALA A 116 5.74 -4.08 -21.19
CA ALA A 116 5.56 -5.48 -21.60
C ALA A 116 4.33 -5.67 -22.50
N TRP A 117 3.22 -5.01 -22.17
CA TRP A 117 1.98 -5.02 -22.95
C TRP A 117 2.21 -4.55 -24.39
N LYS A 118 2.92 -3.42 -24.55
CA LYS A 118 3.28 -2.89 -25.88
C LYS A 118 4.24 -3.82 -26.62
N LEU A 119 5.19 -4.45 -25.94
CA LEU A 119 6.15 -5.38 -26.55
C LEU A 119 5.50 -6.66 -27.09
N LYS A 120 4.40 -7.10 -26.47
CA LYS A 120 3.61 -8.27 -26.91
C LYS A 120 2.59 -7.93 -28.01
N GLY A 121 2.55 -6.68 -28.47
CA GLY A 121 1.68 -6.25 -29.58
C GLY A 121 0.24 -5.92 -29.18
N HIS A 122 -0.10 -5.94 -27.89
CA HIS A 122 -1.45 -5.63 -27.42
C HIS A 122 -1.77 -4.14 -27.51
N THR A 123 -3.03 -3.85 -27.81
CA THR A 123 -3.54 -2.48 -27.87
C THR A 123 -4.04 -2.02 -26.50
N LEU A 124 -4.20 -0.71 -26.32
CA LEU A 124 -4.71 -0.16 -25.06
C LEU A 124 -6.21 -0.40 -24.88
N ASP A 125 -6.92 -0.71 -25.96
CA ASP A 125 -8.36 -0.97 -25.97
C ASP A 125 -8.71 -2.34 -25.40
N GLU A 126 -7.73 -3.25 -25.36
CA GLU A 126 -7.83 -4.56 -24.70
C GLU A 126 -7.70 -4.50 -23.17
N ILE A 127 -7.47 -3.30 -22.61
CA ILE A 127 -7.41 -3.10 -21.17
C ILE A 127 -8.75 -2.52 -20.71
N PRO A 128 -9.51 -3.23 -19.84
CA PRO A 128 -10.83 -2.81 -19.40
C PRO A 128 -10.82 -1.52 -18.58
N PHE A 129 -9.68 -1.22 -17.93
CA PHE A 129 -9.51 -0.01 -17.14
C PHE A 129 -8.26 0.75 -17.59
N LYS A 130 -8.48 1.94 -18.14
CA LYS A 130 -7.41 2.86 -18.54
C LYS A 130 -7.17 3.83 -17.38
N ALA A 131 -5.94 3.85 -16.85
CA ALA A 131 -5.58 4.82 -15.82
C ALA A 131 -5.80 6.26 -16.33
N ALA A 132 -6.44 7.11 -15.52
CA ALA A 132 -6.86 8.46 -15.92
C ALA A 132 -5.71 9.31 -16.49
N PHE A 133 -4.53 9.23 -15.89
CA PHE A 133 -3.30 9.92 -16.33
C PHE A 133 -2.31 9.01 -17.08
N GLY A 134 -2.74 7.79 -17.44
CA GLY A 134 -1.91 6.81 -18.13
C GLY A 134 -0.58 6.51 -17.44
N VAL A 135 0.47 6.32 -18.23
CA VAL A 135 1.84 6.03 -17.76
C VAL A 135 2.51 7.27 -17.17
N TRP A 136 2.15 8.47 -17.64
CA TRP A 136 2.69 9.74 -17.16
C TRP A 136 2.40 9.96 -15.68
N GLY A 137 1.17 9.68 -15.23
CA GLY A 137 0.83 9.74 -13.81
C GLY A 137 1.67 8.79 -12.94
N SER A 138 2.05 7.63 -13.48
CA SER A 138 2.91 6.68 -12.77
C SER A 138 4.37 7.14 -12.70
N TRP A 139 4.88 7.79 -13.74
CA TRP A 139 6.20 8.43 -13.69
C TRP A 139 6.23 9.59 -12.68
N PHE A 140 5.20 10.43 -12.68
CA PHE A 140 5.08 11.51 -11.70
C PHE A 140 5.03 10.97 -10.26
N GLY A 141 4.20 9.95 -10.00
CA GLY A 141 4.13 9.29 -8.71
C GLY A 141 5.47 8.69 -8.27
N LEU A 142 6.19 8.04 -9.20
CA LEU A 142 7.51 7.46 -8.91
C LEU A 142 8.55 8.54 -8.57
N ILE A 143 8.54 9.67 -9.29
CA ILE A 143 9.40 10.82 -9.02
C ILE A 143 9.08 11.42 -7.65
N MET A 144 7.79 11.61 -7.34
CA MET A 144 7.36 12.12 -6.03
C MET A 144 7.81 11.22 -4.88
N VAL A 145 7.63 9.90 -5.01
CA VAL A 145 8.14 8.93 -4.02
C VAL A 145 9.66 9.06 -3.86
N GLY A 146 10.40 9.20 -4.97
CA GLY A 146 11.84 9.44 -4.94
C GLY A 146 12.25 10.73 -4.21
N LEU A 147 11.54 11.84 -4.47
CA LEU A 147 11.78 13.11 -3.78
C LEU A 147 11.48 13.01 -2.27
N VAL A 148 10.42 12.31 -1.90
CA VAL A 148 10.11 12.06 -0.48
C VAL A 148 11.22 11.23 0.16
N PHE A 149 11.78 10.23 -0.52
CA PHE A 149 12.94 9.49 0.00
C PHE A 149 14.18 10.36 0.19
N ILE A 150 14.44 11.29 -0.72
CA ILE A 150 15.55 12.25 -0.59
C ILE A 150 15.31 13.17 0.62
N ALA A 151 14.10 13.71 0.75
CA ALA A 151 13.72 14.55 1.89
C ALA A 151 13.81 13.77 3.22
N GLN A 152 13.38 12.51 3.24
CA GLN A 152 13.45 11.64 4.40
C GLN A 152 14.89 11.29 4.77
N PHE A 153 15.76 11.10 3.78
CA PHE A 153 17.19 10.90 4.01
C PHE A 153 17.83 12.17 4.60
N TYR A 154 17.48 13.34 4.07
CA TYR A 154 17.94 14.61 4.62
C TYR A 154 17.52 14.79 6.08
N THR A 155 16.24 14.57 6.42
CA THR A 155 15.77 14.68 7.81
C THR A 155 16.34 13.61 8.74
N ALA A 156 16.72 12.44 8.19
CA ALA A 156 17.42 11.40 8.95
C ALA A 156 18.86 11.80 9.29
N VAL A 157 19.55 12.56 8.43
CA VAL A 157 20.94 13.02 8.66
C VAL A 157 20.99 14.34 9.43
N TRP A 158 20.12 15.28 9.07
CA TRP A 158 20.04 16.62 9.65
C TRP A 158 18.60 16.94 10.08
N PRO A 159 18.21 16.59 11.31
CA PRO A 159 16.88 16.90 11.82
C PRO A 159 16.65 18.41 11.92
N LEU A 160 15.39 18.83 11.74
CA LEU A 160 14.95 20.24 11.70
C LEU A 160 15.23 21.05 12.98
N GLY A 161 15.67 20.40 14.07
CA GLY A 161 16.04 21.03 15.34
C GLY A 161 17.53 21.42 15.48
N GLY A 162 18.36 21.15 14.46
CA GLY A 162 19.79 21.50 14.44
C GLY A 162 20.71 20.41 15.00
N GLY A 163 21.84 20.18 14.31
CA GLY A 163 22.86 19.17 14.65
C GLY A 163 22.85 17.94 13.75
N VAL A 164 23.97 17.21 13.70
CA VAL A 164 24.06 15.91 13.01
C VAL A 164 23.33 14.86 13.85
N ASN A 165 22.48 14.05 13.21
CA ASN A 165 21.72 13.03 13.93
C ASN A 165 22.65 11.92 14.47
N ASN A 166 22.40 11.46 15.69
CA ASN A 166 23.09 10.29 16.24
C ASN A 166 22.61 9.00 15.56
N ALA A 167 23.43 7.93 15.58
CA ALA A 167 23.10 6.65 14.95
C ALA A 167 21.69 6.14 15.32
N LYS A 168 21.29 6.27 16.60
CA LYS A 168 19.94 5.92 17.07
C LYS A 168 18.83 6.69 16.34
N GLY A 169 19.00 8.00 16.12
CA GLY A 169 18.01 8.83 15.44
C GLY A 169 17.99 8.62 13.93
N PHE A 170 19.15 8.36 13.31
CA PHE A 170 19.22 7.95 11.90
C PHE A 170 18.46 6.64 11.67
N PHE A 171 18.76 5.60 12.46
CA PHE A 171 18.05 4.34 12.35
C PHE A 171 16.58 4.46 12.75
N LYS A 172 16.21 5.34 13.69
CA LYS A 172 14.79 5.60 14.03
C LYS A 172 13.99 6.10 12.85
N THR A 173 14.54 7.04 12.09
CA THR A 173 13.87 7.66 10.94
C THR A 173 13.98 6.81 9.67
N TYR A 174 15.01 5.97 9.56
CA TYR A 174 15.33 5.21 8.35
C TYR A 174 15.20 3.69 8.51
N LEU A 175 14.64 3.19 9.62
CA LEU A 175 14.55 1.75 9.95
C LEU A 175 13.89 0.93 8.83
N ALA A 176 12.95 1.53 8.10
CA ALA A 176 12.22 0.81 7.07
C ALA A 176 13.07 0.39 5.88
N VAL A 177 14.14 1.11 5.53
CA VAL A 177 15.00 0.74 4.40
C VAL A 177 15.71 -0.60 4.64
N PRO A 178 16.45 -0.81 5.75
CA PRO A 178 17.04 -2.10 6.03
C PRO A 178 15.97 -3.20 6.21
N VAL A 179 14.80 -2.88 6.77
CA VAL A 179 13.70 -3.85 6.87
C VAL A 179 13.18 -4.26 5.49
N VAL A 180 12.98 -3.32 4.57
CA VAL A 180 12.54 -3.61 3.20
C VAL A 180 13.60 -4.39 2.43
N ILE A 181 14.88 -4.05 2.58
CA ILE A 181 15.99 -4.82 2.01
C ILE A 181 16.00 -6.24 2.58
N LEU A 182 15.80 -6.41 3.88
CA LEU A 182 15.71 -7.72 4.52
C LEU A 182 14.54 -8.53 3.94
N PHE A 183 13.34 -7.97 3.87
CA PHE A 183 12.19 -8.64 3.26
C PHE A 183 12.42 -8.98 1.78
N TRP A 184 13.06 -8.08 1.03
CA TRP A 184 13.42 -8.33 -0.36
C TRP A 184 14.44 -9.47 -0.50
N LEU A 185 15.48 -9.48 0.34
CA LEU A 185 16.47 -10.56 0.39
C LEU A 185 15.84 -11.89 0.79
N CYS A 186 14.99 -11.91 1.82
CA CYS A 186 14.23 -13.10 2.21
C CYS A 186 13.38 -13.62 1.05
N ALA A 187 12.65 -12.74 0.35
CA ALA A 187 11.85 -13.13 -0.80
C ALA A 187 12.71 -13.62 -1.98
N HIS A 188 13.88 -13.01 -2.19
CA HIS A 188 14.82 -13.38 -3.23
C HIS A 188 15.46 -14.75 -2.96
N ILE A 189 15.89 -15.00 -1.72
CA ILE A 189 16.44 -16.29 -1.27
C ILE A 189 15.37 -17.39 -1.32
N TRP A 190 14.14 -17.09 -0.90
CA TRP A 190 13.05 -18.08 -0.90
C TRP A 190 12.73 -18.58 -2.31
N LYS A 191 12.58 -17.67 -3.27
CA LYS A 191 12.10 -18.03 -4.61
C LYS A 191 13.24 -18.29 -5.61
N GLY A 192 14.45 -17.82 -5.33
CA GLY A 192 15.61 -17.94 -6.22
C GLY A 192 15.44 -17.29 -7.60
N LYS A 193 14.36 -16.53 -7.83
CA LYS A 193 14.08 -15.86 -9.10
C LYS A 193 14.48 -14.40 -9.00
N GLY A 194 15.42 -14.00 -9.86
CA GLY A 194 15.85 -12.61 -10.01
C GLY A 194 14.82 -11.73 -10.72
N TRP A 195 15.22 -10.51 -11.05
CA TRP A 195 14.41 -9.62 -11.88
C TRP A 195 14.10 -10.25 -13.24
N LEU A 196 12.82 -10.47 -13.50
CA LEU A 196 12.32 -10.88 -14.82
C LEU A 196 12.65 -9.80 -15.85
N LYS A 197 13.06 -10.18 -17.06
CA LYS A 197 13.20 -9.25 -18.19
C LYS A 197 11.81 -8.91 -18.73
N LEU A 198 11.66 -7.76 -19.39
CA LEU A 198 10.36 -7.34 -19.93
C LEU A 198 9.73 -8.36 -20.90
N ARG A 199 10.55 -9.14 -21.61
CA ARG A 199 10.10 -10.17 -22.56
C ARG A 199 9.49 -11.40 -21.89
N ASP A 200 9.93 -11.68 -20.66
CA ASP A 200 9.54 -12.84 -19.87
C ASP A 200 8.36 -12.53 -18.93
N ILE A 201 7.88 -11.27 -18.93
CA ILE A 201 6.66 -10.89 -18.21
C ILE A 201 5.48 -11.53 -18.96
N ASP A 202 4.83 -12.46 -18.27
CA ASP A 202 3.56 -13.04 -18.71
C ASP A 202 2.43 -12.04 -18.45
N VAL A 203 1.71 -11.68 -19.51
CA VAL A 203 0.57 -10.75 -19.49
C VAL A 203 -0.75 -11.43 -19.86
N ASP A 204 -0.69 -12.72 -20.23
CA ASP A 204 -1.82 -13.49 -20.76
C ASP A 204 -2.35 -14.52 -19.75
N ALA A 205 -1.47 -15.13 -18.94
CA ALA A 205 -1.88 -16.15 -17.99
C ALA A 205 -2.82 -15.60 -16.89
N GLY A 206 -3.94 -16.29 -16.69
CA GLY A 206 -4.92 -15.94 -15.66
C GLY A 206 -5.75 -14.68 -15.98
N ARG A 207 -5.69 -14.17 -17.22
CA ARG A 207 -6.56 -13.08 -17.66
C ARG A 207 -8.02 -13.52 -17.54
N ARG A 208 -8.78 -12.82 -16.68
CA ARG A 208 -10.22 -13.04 -16.57
C ARG A 208 -10.86 -12.73 -17.93
N GLU A 209 -11.64 -13.66 -18.46
CA GLU A 209 -12.46 -13.40 -19.64
C GLU A 209 -13.45 -12.28 -19.32
N ILE A 210 -13.39 -11.22 -20.10
CA ILE A 210 -14.26 -10.06 -19.97
C ILE A 210 -15.31 -10.18 -21.04
N ASP A 211 -16.57 -10.08 -20.65
CA ASP A 211 -17.66 -9.88 -21.59
C ASP A 211 -17.49 -8.48 -22.20
N TRP A 212 -16.80 -8.44 -23.34
CA TRP A 212 -16.54 -7.23 -24.11
C TRP A 212 -17.82 -6.57 -24.58
N GLU A 213 -18.90 -7.33 -24.77
CA GLU A 213 -20.19 -6.80 -25.19
C GLU A 213 -20.84 -6.01 -24.05
N ALA A 214 -20.88 -6.59 -22.85
CA ALA A 214 -21.33 -5.88 -21.66
C ALA A 214 -20.45 -4.66 -21.35
N HIS A 215 -19.12 -4.79 -21.48
CA HIS A 215 -18.18 -3.68 -21.27
C HIS A 215 -18.41 -2.54 -22.27
N ASN A 216 -18.53 -2.86 -23.55
CA ASN A 216 -18.76 -1.87 -24.61
C ASN A 216 -20.10 -1.15 -24.43
N ARG A 217 -21.17 -1.86 -24.04
CA ARG A 217 -22.47 -1.23 -23.72
C ARG A 217 -22.37 -0.22 -22.56
N VAL A 218 -21.57 -0.50 -21.54
CA VAL A 218 -21.32 0.44 -20.43
C VAL A 218 -20.51 1.64 -20.91
N MET A 219 -19.48 1.41 -21.73
CA MET A 219 -18.63 2.48 -22.28
C MET A 219 -19.39 3.37 -23.26
N GLU A 220 -20.31 2.81 -24.06
CA GLU A 220 -21.22 3.54 -24.93
C GLU A 220 -22.18 4.41 -24.12
N LYS A 221 -22.80 3.87 -23.06
CA LYS A 221 -23.62 4.67 -22.13
C LYS A 221 -22.84 5.84 -21.52
N ARG A 222 -21.56 5.64 -21.19
CA ARG A 222 -20.67 6.72 -20.71
C ARG A 222 -20.37 7.74 -21.80
N ARG A 223 -20.14 7.29 -23.04
CA ARG A 223 -19.89 8.17 -24.21
C ARG A 223 -21.12 8.96 -24.63
N THR A 224 -22.32 8.41 -24.54
CA THR A 224 -23.57 9.11 -24.89
C THR A 224 -24.12 9.97 -23.75
N ALA A 225 -23.54 9.86 -22.54
CA ALA A 225 -23.96 10.65 -21.38
C ALA A 225 -23.72 12.15 -21.57
N SER A 226 -24.48 12.96 -20.82
CA SER A 226 -24.37 14.42 -20.84
C SER A 226 -22.96 14.90 -20.44
N PRO A 227 -22.53 16.10 -20.86
CA PRO A 227 -21.18 16.61 -20.56
C PRO A 227 -20.83 16.59 -19.07
N TRP A 228 -21.80 16.90 -18.20
CA TRP A 228 -21.64 16.82 -16.74
C TRP A 228 -21.45 15.38 -16.27
N MET A 229 -22.26 14.46 -16.78
CA MET A 229 -22.19 13.05 -16.41
C MET A 229 -20.88 12.40 -16.89
N ARG A 230 -20.32 12.85 -18.02
CA ARG A 230 -19.00 12.42 -18.50
C ARG A 230 -17.87 12.83 -17.55
N ILE A 231 -17.96 14.01 -16.94
CA ILE A 231 -16.98 14.46 -15.93
C ILE A 231 -17.11 13.57 -14.68
N VAL A 232 -18.34 13.28 -14.23
CA VAL A 232 -18.57 12.36 -13.12
C VAL A 232 -18.02 10.96 -13.43
N TYR A 233 -18.29 10.41 -14.61
CA TYR A 233 -17.75 9.10 -15.05
C TYR A 233 -16.24 9.07 -15.31
N PHE A 234 -15.61 10.24 -15.48
CA PHE A 234 -14.16 10.33 -15.59
C PHE A 234 -13.51 10.33 -14.20
N LEU A 235 -14.19 10.89 -13.20
CA LEU A 235 -13.74 10.94 -11.81
C LEU A 235 -14.07 9.66 -11.01
N PHE A 236 -15.12 8.91 -11.39
CA PHE A 236 -15.64 7.72 -10.72
C PHE A 236 -15.93 6.57 -11.68
#